data_AF-A0A935D6M7-F1
#
_entry.id   AF-A0A935D6M7-F1
#
_cell.length_a   1.000
_cell.length_b   1.000
_cell.length_c   1.000
_cell.angle_alpha   90.00
_cell.angle_beta   90.00
_cell.angle_gamma   90.00
#
_symmetry.space_group_name_H-M   'P 1'
#
loop_
_entity.id
_entity.type
_entity.pdbx_description
1 polymer ?
#
loop_
_entity_poly.entity_id
_entity_poly.type
_entity_poly.pdbx_seq_one_letter_code
_entity_poly.pdbx_strand_id
1 'polypeptide(L)'
;MNPTSAPSASASRSSLALALTFAAGALFAGVGAFGCSSSTVDPGPAPAPACDSAKCAPGNQCIAVGGETKCRKTCSSNADPAKGCPFNFTCTALTAPEAECVGPACICAELAVKLEKKDKGQWGAGCNPADGIAANKACDAAQGFQCYAQNPVDGAAYCTRACAKDAECGGGFFCGAVNDSPSAEEANRNGTGTIKICQKRAYGSPCESTVDCGAGLRCIADDKNQKFCSNSCATDNNCAVDAFCADGLCYPYAGVSVGDGNLCSPCRSDLDCAAGKGVCGANTYTTERFCTVPSASACKSQDCPKVPEGVTGGGCTTKAFDDIPAGQCIGLFKLGTSNLPGCWTRTRRK
;
A
#
# COMPACT_ATOMS: atom_id res chain seq x y z
N MET A 1 -27.14 27.58 38.68
CA MET A 1 -27.72 26.76 37.60
C MET A 1 -26.64 25.81 37.14
N ASN A 2 -26.73 24.54 37.53
CA ASN A 2 -25.75 23.50 37.21
C ASN A 2 -25.81 23.12 35.73
N PRO A 3 -24.67 22.93 35.05
CA PRO A 3 -24.63 22.14 33.82
C PRO A 3 -24.38 20.67 34.15
N THR A 4 -25.28 19.83 33.67
CA THR A 4 -25.26 18.38 33.76
C THR A 4 -24.13 17.83 32.89
N SER A 5 -23.19 17.11 33.51
CA SER A 5 -22.12 16.36 32.85
C SER A 5 -22.66 15.05 32.27
N ALA A 6 -22.41 14.82 30.98
CA ALA A 6 -22.64 13.53 30.32
C ALA A 6 -21.45 12.59 30.57
N PRO A 7 -21.67 11.27 30.73
CA PRO A 7 -20.59 10.33 31.03
C PRO A 7 -19.76 9.96 29.79
N SER A 8 -18.44 10.02 29.92
CA SER A 8 -17.48 9.41 28.98
C SER A 8 -17.63 7.89 28.97
N ALA A 9 -18.03 7.33 27.84
CA ALA A 9 -17.91 5.90 27.58
C ALA A 9 -16.44 5.55 27.34
N SER A 10 -15.84 4.83 28.29
CA SER A 10 -14.51 4.23 28.13
C SER A 10 -14.68 2.96 27.29
N ALA A 11 -14.23 2.99 26.04
CA ALA A 11 -14.15 1.79 25.20
C ALA A 11 -12.97 0.93 25.68
N SER A 12 -13.32 -0.20 26.29
CA SER A 12 -12.40 -1.24 26.75
C SER A 12 -11.62 -1.82 25.57
N ARG A 13 -10.29 -1.72 25.62
CA ARG A 13 -9.37 -2.40 24.69
C ARG A 13 -9.36 -3.90 25.01
N SER A 14 -10.10 -4.69 24.24
CA SER A 14 -9.98 -6.15 24.27
C SER A 14 -8.76 -6.59 23.46
N SER A 15 -7.69 -6.89 24.18
CA SER A 15 -6.50 -7.58 23.67
C SER A 15 -6.88 -8.99 23.19
N LEU A 16 -6.81 -9.24 21.89
CA LEU A 16 -6.96 -10.59 21.34
C LEU A 16 -5.59 -11.30 21.41
N ALA A 17 -5.37 -12.04 22.50
CA ALA A 17 -4.26 -12.99 22.60
C ALA A 17 -4.68 -14.30 21.92
N LEU A 18 -4.13 -14.58 20.74
CA LEU A 18 -4.33 -15.87 20.06
C LEU A 18 -3.27 -16.86 20.55
N ALA A 19 -3.65 -17.74 21.47
CA ALA A 19 -2.84 -18.85 21.93
C ALA A 19 -2.89 -20.00 20.90
N LEU A 20 -1.79 -20.23 20.19
CA LEU A 20 -1.59 -21.44 19.39
C LEU A 20 -1.08 -22.57 20.28
N THR A 21 -1.93 -23.55 20.53
CA THR A 21 -1.54 -24.87 21.05
C THR A 21 -1.78 -25.89 19.94
N PHE A 22 -0.70 -26.48 19.41
CA PHE A 22 -0.79 -27.74 18.66
C PHE A 22 -0.06 -28.82 19.43
N ALA A 23 -0.85 -29.76 19.92
CA ALA A 23 -0.40 -30.98 20.59
C ALA A 23 0.17 -31.97 19.56
N ALA A 24 1.25 -32.63 19.96
CA ALA A 24 1.83 -33.79 19.30
C ALA A 24 1.02 -35.07 19.59
N GLY A 25 1.00 -36.00 18.63
CA GLY A 25 0.58 -37.40 18.78
C GLY A 25 0.89 -38.17 17.49
N ALA A 26 1.99 -38.91 17.44
CA ALA A 26 2.08 -40.38 17.67
C ALA A 26 1.50 -41.20 16.51
N LEU A 27 2.38 -41.78 15.66
CA LEU A 27 2.87 -43.17 15.73
C LEU A 27 1.81 -44.22 15.35
N PHE A 28 1.89 -44.74 14.11
CA PHE A 28 1.56 -46.13 13.82
C PHE A 28 2.59 -46.74 12.88
N ALA A 29 3.28 -47.75 13.40
CA ALA A 29 4.12 -48.69 12.68
C ALA A 29 3.21 -49.70 11.95
N GLY A 30 3.56 -50.01 10.70
CA GLY A 30 2.95 -51.07 9.93
C GLY A 30 4.03 -51.79 9.13
N VAL A 31 4.48 -52.92 9.67
CA VAL A 31 5.47 -53.83 9.10
C VAL A 31 4.82 -54.63 7.98
N GLY A 32 5.46 -54.69 6.81
CA GLY A 32 5.07 -55.56 5.71
C GLY A 32 6.25 -55.75 4.76
N ALA A 33 7.04 -56.80 5.00
CA ALA A 33 8.11 -57.25 4.13
C ALA A 33 7.60 -58.30 3.15
N PHE A 34 7.85 -58.11 1.85
CA PHE A 34 8.15 -59.18 0.88
C PHE A 34 9.16 -58.64 -0.12
N GLY A 35 10.27 -59.36 -0.28
CA GLY A 35 11.43 -58.91 -1.04
C GLY A 35 11.36 -59.19 -2.54
N CYS A 36 12.36 -58.65 -3.23
CA CYS A 36 13.09 -59.29 -4.33
C CYS A 36 14.40 -58.51 -4.53
N SER A 37 15.53 -59.19 -4.33
CA SER A 37 16.85 -58.72 -4.77
C SER A 37 16.86 -58.53 -6.28
N SER A 38 17.26 -57.35 -6.74
CA SER A 38 17.92 -57.20 -8.03
C SER A 38 18.71 -55.90 -8.02
N SER A 39 20.03 -56.01 -8.19
CA SER A 39 20.93 -54.88 -8.37
C SER A 39 20.52 -54.12 -9.64
N THR A 40 19.80 -53.01 -9.46
CA THR A 40 19.56 -52.04 -10.53
C THR A 40 20.27 -50.76 -10.14
N VAL A 41 21.18 -50.35 -11.01
CA VAL A 41 21.77 -49.01 -11.03
C VAL A 41 20.60 -48.02 -10.96
N ASP A 42 20.53 -47.24 -9.88
CA ASP A 42 19.56 -46.16 -9.71
C ASP A 42 19.68 -45.21 -10.93
N PRO A 43 18.72 -45.20 -11.88
CA PRO A 43 18.61 -44.06 -12.76
C PRO A 43 18.01 -42.98 -11.86
N GLY A 44 18.79 -41.95 -11.53
CA GLY A 44 18.30 -40.81 -10.77
C GLY A 44 16.92 -40.36 -11.26
N PRO A 45 16.08 -39.78 -10.38
CA PRO A 45 14.65 -39.59 -10.62
C PRO A 45 14.41 -39.09 -12.04
N ALA A 46 13.67 -39.90 -12.81
CA ALA A 46 13.39 -39.62 -14.21
C ALA A 46 12.97 -38.14 -14.33
N PRO A 47 13.59 -37.36 -15.25
CA PRO A 47 13.31 -35.95 -15.34
C PRO A 47 11.80 -35.75 -15.49
N ALA A 48 11.24 -34.90 -14.62
CA ALA A 48 9.82 -34.58 -14.66
C ALA A 48 9.45 -34.25 -16.12
N PRO A 49 8.34 -34.80 -16.65
CA PRO A 49 7.99 -34.63 -18.05
C PRO A 49 8.00 -33.14 -18.40
N ALA A 50 8.80 -32.78 -19.40
CA ALA A 50 8.92 -31.40 -19.85
C ALA A 50 7.54 -30.85 -20.22
N CYS A 51 7.27 -29.60 -19.85
CA CYS A 51 6.01 -28.94 -20.17
C CYS A 51 5.77 -28.94 -21.69
N ASP A 52 4.58 -29.39 -22.09
CA ASP A 52 4.16 -29.48 -23.48
C ASP A 52 3.23 -28.31 -23.82
N SER A 53 3.76 -27.35 -24.60
CA SER A 53 3.02 -26.14 -24.97
C SER A 53 1.72 -26.43 -25.73
N ALA A 54 1.63 -27.56 -26.44
CA ALA A 54 0.42 -27.94 -27.18
C ALA A 54 -0.71 -28.43 -26.25
N LYS A 55 -0.37 -28.81 -25.02
CA LYS A 55 -1.33 -29.23 -23.98
C LYS A 55 -1.76 -28.09 -23.06
N CYS A 56 -1.17 -26.91 -23.20
CA CYS A 56 -1.59 -25.75 -22.44
C CYS A 56 -2.97 -25.25 -22.91
N ALA A 57 -3.80 -24.82 -21.95
CA ALA A 57 -5.05 -24.16 -22.28
C ALA A 57 -4.80 -22.90 -23.14
N PRO A 58 -5.76 -22.47 -23.98
CA PRO A 58 -5.61 -21.27 -24.80
C PRO A 58 -5.19 -20.05 -23.97
N GLY A 59 -4.13 -19.35 -24.41
CA GLY A 59 -3.54 -18.20 -23.71
C GLY A 59 -2.52 -18.57 -22.62
N ASN A 60 -2.27 -19.85 -22.37
CA ASN A 60 -1.21 -20.31 -21.48
C ASN A 60 0.03 -20.75 -22.27
N GLN A 61 1.20 -20.56 -21.69
CA GLN A 61 2.50 -20.94 -22.27
C GLN A 61 3.32 -21.73 -21.25
N CYS A 62 4.18 -22.63 -21.73
CA CYS A 62 5.15 -23.32 -20.88
C CYS A 62 6.23 -22.34 -20.43
N ILE A 63 6.18 -21.94 -19.15
CA ILE A 63 7.08 -20.95 -18.57
C ILE A 63 7.74 -21.52 -17.31
N ALA A 64 9.07 -21.42 -17.27
CA ALA A 64 9.90 -21.84 -16.14
C ALA A 64 9.92 -20.78 -15.05
N VAL A 65 9.54 -21.15 -13.83
CA VAL A 65 9.60 -20.28 -12.64
C VAL A 65 10.08 -21.10 -11.46
N GLY A 66 11.12 -20.63 -10.77
CA GLY A 66 11.65 -21.32 -9.59
C GLY A 66 12.13 -22.75 -9.86
N GLY A 67 12.66 -23.02 -11.07
CA GLY A 67 13.11 -24.36 -11.48
C GLY A 67 12.00 -25.29 -12.00
N GLU A 68 10.73 -24.84 -12.02
CA GLU A 68 9.61 -25.63 -12.55
C GLU A 68 9.03 -25.01 -13.82
N THR A 69 8.97 -25.79 -14.90
CA THR A 69 8.28 -25.42 -16.14
C THR A 69 6.86 -25.96 -16.15
N LYS A 70 5.86 -25.07 -16.15
CA LYS A 70 4.42 -25.41 -16.15
C LYS A 70 3.68 -24.52 -17.15
N CYS A 71 2.48 -24.94 -17.57
CA CYS A 71 1.58 -24.08 -18.36
C CYS A 71 1.09 -22.93 -17.48
N ARG A 72 1.47 -21.69 -17.81
CA ARG A 72 1.12 -20.48 -17.05
C ARG A 72 0.43 -19.48 -17.97
N LYS A 73 -0.57 -18.79 -17.44
CA LYS A 73 -1.23 -17.68 -18.14
C LYS A 73 -0.31 -16.46 -18.09
N THR A 74 -0.03 -15.84 -19.23
CA THR A 74 0.68 -14.57 -19.29
C THR A 74 -0.27 -13.41 -19.04
N CYS A 75 0.28 -12.27 -18.65
CA CYS A 75 -0.50 -11.07 -18.36
C CYS A 75 0.35 -9.82 -18.61
N SER A 76 -0.31 -8.68 -18.77
CA SER A 76 0.37 -7.40 -19.01
C SER A 76 -0.13 -6.24 -18.14
N SER A 77 -1.12 -6.49 -17.28
CA SER A 77 -1.62 -5.47 -16.36
C SER A 77 -2.23 -6.09 -15.11
N ASN A 78 -2.11 -5.39 -13.99
CA ASN A 78 -2.94 -5.64 -12.81
C ASN A 78 -4.18 -4.73 -12.72
N ALA A 79 -4.30 -3.76 -13.62
CA ALA A 79 -5.36 -2.75 -13.59
C ALA A 79 -6.38 -2.91 -14.72
N ASP A 80 -5.97 -3.46 -15.87
CA ASP A 80 -6.85 -3.74 -17.00
C ASP A 80 -7.37 -5.20 -16.92
N PRO A 81 -8.67 -5.44 -16.65
CA PRO A 81 -9.22 -6.78 -16.53
C PRO A 81 -9.08 -7.64 -17.80
N ALA A 82 -8.97 -7.02 -18.98
CA ALA A 82 -8.81 -7.74 -20.24
C ALA A 82 -7.37 -8.24 -20.44
N LYS A 83 -6.40 -7.55 -19.82
CA LYS A 83 -4.95 -7.85 -19.88
C LYS A 83 -4.41 -8.46 -18.59
N GLY A 84 -5.26 -8.57 -17.58
CA GLY A 84 -4.89 -9.03 -16.26
C GLY A 84 -5.23 -10.48 -15.99
N CYS A 85 -5.08 -10.82 -14.72
CA CYS A 85 -5.25 -12.17 -14.24
C CYS A 85 -6.67 -12.43 -13.73
N PRO A 86 -7.14 -13.69 -13.78
CA PRO A 86 -8.39 -14.07 -13.15
C PRO A 86 -8.42 -13.74 -11.66
N PHE A 87 -9.62 -13.73 -11.07
CA PHE A 87 -9.78 -13.58 -9.63
C PHE A 87 -8.95 -14.64 -8.85
N ASN A 88 -8.35 -14.26 -7.72
CA ASN A 88 -7.34 -15.02 -6.97
C ASN A 88 -5.97 -15.19 -7.64
N PHE A 89 -5.67 -14.38 -8.66
CA PHE A 89 -4.35 -14.28 -9.25
C PHE A 89 -3.94 -12.80 -9.36
N THR A 90 -2.64 -12.56 -9.31
CA THR A 90 -2.01 -11.27 -9.58
C THR A 90 -1.02 -11.43 -10.73
N CYS A 91 -0.88 -10.40 -11.56
CA CYS A 91 0.14 -10.37 -12.57
C CYS A 91 1.49 -10.04 -11.93
N THR A 92 2.50 -10.87 -12.18
CA THR A 92 3.82 -10.76 -11.57
C THR A 92 4.90 -10.86 -12.64
N ALA A 93 5.85 -9.93 -12.61
CA ALA A 93 7.02 -9.97 -13.48
C ALA A 93 7.98 -11.11 -13.08
N LEU A 94 8.49 -11.83 -14.08
CA LEU A 94 9.46 -12.93 -13.92
C LEU A 94 10.90 -12.48 -14.11
N THR A 95 11.12 -11.45 -14.92
CA THR A 95 12.45 -10.88 -15.21
C THR A 95 12.62 -9.53 -14.53
N ALA A 96 13.80 -8.93 -14.73
CA ALA A 96 14.19 -7.67 -14.12
C ALA A 96 13.09 -6.60 -14.19
N PRO A 97 12.97 -5.77 -13.14
CA PRO A 97 11.86 -4.87 -12.82
C PRO A 97 11.43 -3.87 -13.92
N GLU A 98 12.33 -3.57 -14.86
CA GLU A 98 12.10 -2.59 -15.93
C GLU A 98 11.42 -3.19 -17.17
N ALA A 99 11.31 -4.51 -17.25
CA ALA A 99 10.68 -5.17 -18.37
C ALA A 99 9.19 -4.83 -18.41
N GLU A 100 8.76 -4.19 -19.49
CA GLU A 100 7.34 -4.12 -19.81
C GLU A 100 6.80 -5.55 -19.94
N CYS A 101 5.66 -5.82 -19.32
CA CYS A 101 5.03 -7.13 -19.34
C CYS A 101 4.47 -7.46 -20.73
N VAL A 102 5.36 -7.84 -21.63
CA VAL A 102 5.05 -8.28 -22.98
C VAL A 102 5.42 -9.76 -23.10
N GLY A 103 4.45 -10.59 -23.48
CA GLY A 103 4.65 -12.02 -23.67
C GLY A 103 4.98 -12.75 -22.34
N PRO A 104 6.03 -13.59 -22.29
CA PRO A 104 6.34 -14.44 -21.13
C PRO A 104 7.06 -13.69 -20.00
N ALA A 105 7.31 -12.38 -20.13
CA ALA A 105 7.96 -11.59 -19.10
C ALA A 105 7.16 -11.54 -17.79
N CYS A 106 5.82 -11.74 -17.86
CA CYS A 106 4.94 -11.69 -16.70
C CYS A 106 3.86 -12.77 -16.76
N ILE A 107 3.49 -13.27 -15.59
CA ILE A 107 2.55 -14.38 -15.43
C ILE A 107 1.51 -14.10 -14.36
N CYS A 108 0.39 -14.81 -14.45
CA CYS A 108 -0.57 -14.87 -13.37
C CYS A 108 -0.06 -15.79 -12.25
N ALA A 109 0.40 -15.18 -11.17
CA ALA A 109 0.74 -15.85 -9.92
C ALA A 109 -0.49 -15.94 -9.02
N GLU A 110 -0.63 -17.05 -8.31
CA GLU A 110 -1.72 -17.23 -7.36
C GLU A 110 -1.55 -16.33 -6.14
N LEU A 111 -2.66 -15.75 -5.65
CA LEU A 111 -2.66 -15.10 -4.35
C LEU A 111 -2.41 -16.12 -3.24
N ALA A 112 -1.72 -15.68 -2.18
CA ALA A 112 -1.49 -16.47 -0.98
C ALA A 112 -2.80 -16.79 -0.23
N VAL A 113 -3.84 -15.97 -0.42
CA VAL A 113 -5.17 -16.19 0.15
C VAL A 113 -6.16 -16.40 -0.99
N LYS A 114 -6.84 -17.55 -0.98
CA LYS A 114 -7.93 -17.84 -1.92
C LYS A 114 -9.25 -17.33 -1.34
N LEU A 115 -9.91 -16.51 -2.14
CA LEU A 115 -11.22 -15.94 -1.84
C LEU A 115 -12.26 -16.56 -2.77
N GLU A 116 -13.51 -16.49 -2.37
CA GLU A 116 -14.64 -16.83 -3.23
C GLU A 116 -14.93 -15.58 -4.06
N LYS A 117 -15.08 -15.72 -5.38
CA LYS A 117 -15.41 -14.54 -6.18
C LYS A 117 -16.85 -14.14 -5.89
N LYS A 118 -17.08 -12.89 -5.51
CA LYS A 118 -18.42 -12.29 -5.39
C LYS A 118 -18.59 -11.15 -6.37
N ASP A 119 -19.86 -10.83 -6.68
CA ASP A 119 -20.18 -9.76 -7.62
C ASP A 119 -19.92 -8.36 -7.06
N LYS A 120 -19.89 -8.20 -5.73
CA LYS A 120 -19.73 -6.91 -5.03
C LYS A 120 -18.96 -7.05 -3.73
N GLY A 121 -18.45 -5.92 -3.24
CA GLY A 121 -17.87 -5.77 -1.89
C GLY A 121 -16.46 -6.31 -1.70
N GLN A 122 -15.77 -6.63 -2.79
CA GLN A 122 -14.39 -7.11 -2.78
C GLN A 122 -13.45 -6.01 -3.28
N TRP A 123 -12.22 -6.39 -3.68
CA TRP A 123 -11.11 -5.50 -4.02
C TRP A 123 -11.54 -4.23 -4.79
N GLY A 124 -11.46 -3.08 -4.11
CA GLY A 124 -11.69 -1.77 -4.74
C GLY A 124 -13.15 -1.40 -4.98
N ALA A 125 -14.12 -2.23 -4.56
CA ALA A 125 -15.53 -1.85 -4.60
C ALA A 125 -15.76 -0.61 -3.73
N GLY A 126 -16.47 0.39 -4.24
CA GLY A 126 -16.78 1.59 -3.45
C GLY A 126 -17.59 1.27 -2.20
N CYS A 127 -17.30 1.95 -1.10
CA CYS A 127 -18.05 1.85 0.16
C CYS A 127 -18.43 3.25 0.67
N ASN A 128 -19.45 3.32 1.51
CA ASN A 128 -19.84 4.57 2.18
C ASN A 128 -19.15 4.65 3.54
N PRO A 129 -18.18 5.56 3.78
CA PRO A 129 -17.46 5.63 5.05
C PRO A 129 -18.37 5.81 6.27
N ALA A 130 -19.50 6.51 6.09
CA ALA A 130 -20.48 6.74 7.15
C ALA A 130 -21.13 5.44 7.69
N ASP A 131 -21.05 4.33 6.95
CA ASP A 131 -21.50 3.00 7.41
C ASP A 131 -20.43 2.28 8.28
N GLY A 132 -19.30 2.94 8.59
CA GLY A 132 -18.20 2.44 9.43
C GLY A 132 -17.18 1.57 8.69
N ILE A 133 -16.15 1.09 9.40
CA ILE A 133 -15.07 0.25 8.83
C ILE A 133 -15.55 -1.21 8.71
N ALA A 134 -15.92 -1.80 9.85
CA ALA A 134 -16.25 -3.23 9.94
C ALA A 134 -17.74 -3.53 9.66
N ALA A 135 -18.63 -2.59 9.95
CA ALA A 135 -20.08 -2.73 9.76
C ALA A 135 -20.54 -2.35 8.33
N ASN A 136 -19.59 -2.05 7.43
CA ASN A 136 -19.91 -1.57 6.10
C ASN A 136 -20.56 -2.66 5.23
N LYS A 137 -21.88 -2.59 5.08
CA LYS A 137 -22.66 -3.55 4.27
C LYS A 137 -22.27 -3.59 2.79
N ALA A 138 -21.56 -2.58 2.28
CA ALA A 138 -21.06 -2.58 0.91
C ALA A 138 -19.87 -3.55 0.75
N CYS A 139 -19.16 -3.88 1.84
CA CYS A 139 -17.98 -4.74 1.82
C CYS A 139 -18.30 -6.17 2.27
N ASP A 140 -17.58 -7.13 1.70
CA ASP A 140 -17.71 -8.55 1.97
C ASP A 140 -17.03 -8.96 3.28
N ALA A 141 -17.65 -8.58 4.40
CA ALA A 141 -17.14 -8.87 5.74
C ALA A 141 -16.94 -10.38 5.99
N ALA A 142 -17.73 -11.25 5.33
CA ALA A 142 -17.60 -12.71 5.45
C ALA A 142 -16.24 -13.23 4.96
N GLN A 143 -15.57 -12.49 4.07
CA GLN A 143 -14.22 -12.80 3.60
C GLN A 143 -13.16 -11.83 4.15
N GLY A 144 -13.54 -11.02 5.13
CA GLY A 144 -12.68 -10.07 5.82
C GLY A 144 -12.45 -8.76 5.06
N PHE A 145 -13.31 -8.40 4.11
CA PHE A 145 -13.27 -7.08 3.50
C PHE A 145 -13.92 -6.04 4.42
N GLN A 146 -13.28 -4.87 4.50
CA GLN A 146 -13.66 -3.73 5.31
C GLN A 146 -13.56 -2.45 4.48
N CYS A 147 -14.31 -1.42 4.86
CA CYS A 147 -14.23 -0.13 4.19
C CYS A 147 -13.00 0.64 4.67
N TYR A 148 -12.09 0.96 3.75
CA TYR A 148 -11.01 1.89 4.01
C TYR A 148 -11.37 3.27 3.46
N ALA A 149 -11.15 4.28 4.30
CA ALA A 149 -11.41 5.69 4.04
C ALA A 149 -10.46 6.52 4.88
N GLN A 150 -10.03 7.68 4.38
CA GLN A 150 -9.18 8.61 5.13
C GLN A 150 -9.97 9.46 6.12
N ASN A 151 -11.28 9.60 5.95
CA ASN A 151 -12.20 10.29 6.85
C ASN A 151 -13.66 9.86 6.57
N PRO A 152 -14.65 10.25 7.39
CA PRO A 152 -16.05 9.85 7.21
C PRO A 152 -16.76 10.41 5.97
N VAL A 153 -16.13 11.31 5.22
CA VAL A 153 -16.68 11.90 3.97
C VAL A 153 -15.79 11.61 2.76
N ASP A 154 -14.86 10.66 2.87
CA ASP A 154 -13.95 10.27 1.80
C ASP A 154 -14.71 9.60 0.64
N GLY A 155 -14.94 10.37 -0.42
CA GLY A 155 -15.61 9.88 -1.64
C GLY A 155 -14.79 8.86 -2.44
N ALA A 156 -13.51 8.67 -2.11
CA ALA A 156 -12.64 7.66 -2.73
C ALA A 156 -12.57 6.36 -1.92
N ALA A 157 -13.36 6.22 -0.85
CA ALA A 157 -13.36 5.04 0.01
C ALA A 157 -13.70 3.75 -0.73
N TYR A 158 -13.04 2.66 -0.33
CA TYR A 158 -13.14 1.37 -1.01
C TYR A 158 -12.99 0.18 -0.07
N CYS A 159 -13.56 -0.95 -0.48
CA CYS A 159 -13.44 -2.22 0.21
C CYS A 159 -12.05 -2.84 -0.01
N THR A 160 -11.41 -3.18 1.09
CA THR A 160 -10.08 -3.78 1.14
C THR A 160 -9.94 -4.75 2.32
N ARG A 161 -8.79 -5.40 2.48
CA ARG A 161 -8.50 -6.35 3.56
C ARG A 161 -7.21 -5.99 4.27
N ALA A 162 -7.08 -6.42 5.52
CA ALA A 162 -5.80 -6.46 6.20
C ALA A 162 -4.83 -7.42 5.48
N CYS A 163 -3.53 -7.15 5.59
CA CYS A 163 -2.49 -7.95 4.93
C CYS A 163 -1.19 -7.94 5.72
N ALA A 164 -0.36 -8.96 5.48
CA ALA A 164 1.03 -9.00 5.93
C ALA A 164 2.04 -8.74 4.80
N LYS A 165 1.69 -9.11 3.56
CA LYS A 165 2.55 -9.02 2.37
C LYS A 165 1.71 -8.84 1.09
N ASP A 166 2.34 -8.33 0.03
CA ASP A 166 1.69 -8.05 -1.26
C ASP A 166 0.97 -9.25 -1.87
N ALA A 167 1.51 -10.47 -1.68
CA ALA A 167 0.91 -11.70 -2.21
C ALA A 167 -0.49 -12.02 -1.63
N GLU A 168 -0.92 -11.34 -0.57
CA GLU A 168 -2.26 -11.48 0.03
C GLU A 168 -3.28 -10.51 -0.58
N CYS A 169 -2.83 -9.58 -1.41
CA CYS A 169 -3.63 -8.53 -2.01
C CYS A 169 -4.02 -8.87 -3.45
N GLY A 170 -5.24 -8.48 -3.85
CA GLY A 170 -5.68 -8.64 -5.23
C GLY A 170 -4.80 -7.88 -6.23
N GLY A 171 -4.88 -8.27 -7.51
CA GLY A 171 -4.21 -7.54 -8.59
C GLY A 171 -4.53 -6.04 -8.52
N GLY A 172 -3.48 -5.21 -8.54
CA GLY A 172 -3.60 -3.76 -8.50
C GLY A 172 -3.58 -3.18 -7.08
N PHE A 173 -3.30 -4.03 -6.09
CA PHE A 173 -3.14 -3.65 -4.70
C PHE A 173 -1.76 -4.07 -4.18
N PHE A 174 -1.35 -3.46 -3.08
CA PHE A 174 -0.10 -3.79 -2.36
C PHE A 174 -0.34 -3.73 -0.87
N CYS A 175 0.47 -4.43 -0.08
CA CYS A 175 0.35 -4.40 1.35
C CYS A 175 1.07 -3.19 1.94
N GLY A 176 0.32 -2.12 2.17
CA GLY A 176 0.86 -0.85 2.63
C GLY A 176 0.36 -0.47 4.01
N ALA A 177 1.21 0.24 4.76
CA ALA A 177 0.80 0.87 6.01
C ALA A 177 -0.05 2.13 5.75
N VAL A 178 -1.14 2.26 6.48
CA VAL A 178 -1.98 3.45 6.57
C VAL A 178 -2.15 3.84 8.03
N ASN A 179 -2.50 5.09 8.28
CA ASN A 179 -2.84 5.53 9.63
C ASN A 179 -4.16 4.87 10.06
N ASP A 180 -4.25 4.47 11.33
CA ASP A 180 -5.50 3.94 11.90
C ASP A 180 -6.54 5.05 12.17
N SER A 181 -6.06 6.30 12.27
CA SER A 181 -6.84 7.52 12.39
C SER A 181 -6.11 8.70 11.70
N PRO A 182 -6.80 9.58 10.98
CA PRO A 182 -8.24 9.57 10.70
C PRO A 182 -8.67 8.38 9.82
N SER A 183 -9.95 8.04 9.84
CA SER A 183 -10.51 6.83 9.23
C SER A 183 -11.98 7.00 8.82
N ALA A 184 -12.62 5.94 8.33
CA ALA A 184 -14.06 5.97 8.03
C ALA A 184 -14.94 6.37 9.24
N GLU A 185 -14.46 6.12 10.46
CA GLU A 185 -15.21 6.37 11.69
C GLU A 185 -14.82 7.69 12.38
N GLU A 186 -13.65 8.24 12.04
CA GLU A 186 -13.08 9.40 12.73
C GLU A 186 -12.51 10.42 11.73
N ALA A 187 -13.08 11.64 11.74
CA ALA A 187 -12.59 12.72 10.89
C ALA A 187 -11.26 13.30 11.35
N ASN A 188 -10.96 13.19 12.65
CA ASN A 188 -9.78 13.77 13.27
C ASN A 188 -8.86 12.67 13.79
N ARG A 189 -7.57 12.92 13.73
CA ARG A 189 -6.55 12.02 14.24
C ARG A 189 -6.68 11.81 15.77
N ASN A 190 -6.71 10.56 16.21
CA ASN A 190 -6.81 10.15 17.62
C ASN A 190 -5.52 9.50 18.19
N GLY A 191 -4.43 9.48 17.42
CA GLY A 191 -3.17 8.83 17.79
C GLY A 191 -2.16 8.83 16.65
N THR A 192 -1.15 7.96 16.74
CA THR A 192 -0.14 7.73 15.69
C THR A 192 -0.09 6.25 15.29
N GLY A 193 -1.21 5.55 15.42
CA GLY A 193 -1.28 4.13 15.11
C GLY A 193 -1.29 3.92 13.60
N THR A 194 -0.80 2.76 13.18
CA THR A 194 -0.87 2.36 11.77
C THR A 194 -1.34 0.92 11.67
N ILE A 195 -2.04 0.63 10.59
CA ILE A 195 -2.49 -0.71 10.22
C ILE A 195 -2.00 -1.01 8.80
N LYS A 196 -1.88 -2.31 8.48
CA LYS A 196 -1.57 -2.75 7.13
C LYS A 196 -2.82 -3.22 6.42
N ILE A 197 -3.06 -2.64 5.25
CA ILE A 197 -4.17 -3.01 4.37
C ILE A 197 -3.65 -3.18 2.94
N CYS A 198 -4.43 -3.86 2.12
CA CYS A 198 -4.22 -3.88 0.70
C CYS A 198 -4.61 -2.52 0.10
N GLN A 199 -3.63 -1.65 -0.10
CA GLN A 199 -3.84 -0.34 -0.70
C GLN A 199 -3.88 -0.45 -2.22
N LYS A 200 -4.79 0.29 -2.84
CA LYS A 200 -4.84 0.39 -4.29
C LYS A 200 -3.55 1.06 -4.80
N ARG A 201 -2.92 0.47 -5.83
CA ARG A 201 -1.76 1.06 -6.49
C ARG A 201 -2.22 2.32 -7.25
N ALA A 202 -1.58 3.44 -6.96
CA ALA A 202 -1.80 4.73 -7.59
C ALA A 202 -0.46 5.44 -7.79
N TYR A 203 -0.49 6.68 -8.29
CA TYR A 203 0.69 7.55 -8.32
C TYR A 203 1.39 7.58 -6.95
N GLY A 204 2.72 7.48 -6.93
CA GLY A 204 3.54 7.48 -5.71
C GLY A 204 3.50 6.18 -4.90
N SER A 205 2.69 5.17 -5.29
CA SER A 205 2.70 3.85 -4.66
C SER A 205 4.03 3.12 -4.92
N PRO A 206 4.53 2.28 -4.00
CA PRO A 206 5.71 1.48 -4.26
C PRO A 206 5.42 0.49 -5.40
N CYS A 207 6.46 0.09 -6.11
CA CYS A 207 6.38 -0.91 -7.17
C CYS A 207 7.73 -1.58 -7.32
N GLU A 208 7.73 -2.82 -7.80
CA GLU A 208 8.95 -3.45 -8.29
C GLU A 208 9.04 -3.31 -9.80
N SER A 209 7.90 -3.44 -10.48
CA SER A 209 7.81 -3.38 -11.94
C SER A 209 6.58 -2.62 -12.43
N THR A 210 6.56 -2.26 -13.71
CA THR A 210 5.46 -1.49 -14.32
C THR A 210 4.10 -2.16 -14.15
N VAL A 211 4.04 -3.49 -14.07
CA VAL A 211 2.77 -4.21 -13.93
C VAL A 211 2.16 -4.13 -12.55
N ASP A 212 2.95 -3.76 -11.55
CA ASP A 212 2.44 -3.48 -10.21
C ASP A 212 1.56 -2.22 -10.25
N CYS A 213 1.90 -1.28 -11.13
CA CYS A 213 1.25 0.01 -11.18
C CYS A 213 -0.13 -0.03 -11.84
N GLY A 214 -0.95 0.97 -11.49
CA GLY A 214 -2.27 1.19 -12.08
C GLY A 214 -2.22 1.43 -13.59
N ALA A 215 -3.39 1.42 -14.24
CA ALA A 215 -3.48 1.64 -15.69
C ALA A 215 -2.84 2.98 -16.09
N GLY A 216 -1.94 2.94 -17.09
CA GLY A 216 -1.23 4.13 -17.58
C GLY A 216 -0.06 4.61 -16.70
N LEU A 217 0.26 3.88 -15.64
CA LEU A 217 1.40 4.16 -14.77
C LEU A 217 2.58 3.24 -15.10
N ARG A 218 3.80 3.73 -14.86
CA ARG A 218 5.07 3.02 -15.01
C ARG A 218 5.79 2.98 -13.67
N CYS A 219 6.54 1.91 -13.43
CA CYS A 219 7.40 1.85 -12.26
C CYS A 219 8.72 2.52 -12.57
N ILE A 220 9.03 3.59 -11.85
CA ILE A 220 10.25 4.39 -12.06
C ILE A 220 11.03 4.50 -10.75
N ALA A 221 12.32 4.75 -10.83
CA ALA A 221 13.18 4.98 -9.69
C ALA A 221 13.39 6.48 -9.45
N ASP A 222 13.48 6.90 -8.19
CA ASP A 222 13.97 8.21 -7.80
C ASP A 222 15.52 8.27 -7.74
N ASP A 223 16.05 9.42 -7.31
CA ASP A 223 17.50 9.67 -7.15
C ASP A 223 18.17 8.74 -6.12
N LYS A 224 17.38 8.09 -5.25
CA LYS A 224 17.83 7.12 -4.25
C LYS A 224 17.56 5.67 -4.66
N ASN A 225 17.18 5.43 -5.91
CA ASN A 225 16.81 4.12 -6.42
C ASN A 225 15.58 3.50 -5.71
N GLN A 226 14.77 4.32 -5.02
CA GLN A 226 13.46 3.88 -4.53
C GLN A 226 12.45 3.96 -5.65
N LYS A 227 11.65 2.91 -5.79
CA LYS A 227 10.71 2.81 -6.90
C LYS A 227 9.31 3.21 -6.52
N PHE A 228 8.67 3.91 -7.46
CA PHE A 228 7.29 4.32 -7.31
C PHE A 228 6.57 4.38 -8.67
N CYS A 229 5.24 4.26 -8.61
CA CYS A 229 4.39 4.37 -9.78
C CYS A 229 4.24 5.83 -10.21
N SER A 230 4.53 6.10 -11.47
CA SER A 230 4.44 7.44 -12.07
C SER A 230 3.69 7.38 -13.41
N ASN A 231 2.98 8.45 -13.75
CA ASN A 231 2.39 8.60 -15.08
C ASN A 231 3.36 9.33 -16.03
N SER A 232 3.21 9.07 -17.32
CA SER A 232 3.87 9.86 -18.35
C SER A 232 3.28 11.27 -18.42
N CYS A 233 4.09 12.23 -18.86
CA CYS A 233 3.70 13.62 -19.01
C CYS A 233 4.43 14.29 -20.16
N ALA A 234 3.83 15.35 -20.71
CA ALA A 234 4.51 16.29 -21.59
C ALA A 234 4.79 17.62 -20.87
N THR A 235 3.94 17.97 -19.90
CA THR A 235 4.02 19.20 -19.10
C THR A 235 3.56 18.90 -17.67
N ASP A 236 3.83 19.82 -16.73
CA ASP A 236 3.37 19.67 -15.35
C ASP A 236 1.85 19.53 -15.22
N ASN A 237 1.08 20.05 -16.18
CA ASN A 237 -0.38 19.95 -16.16
C ASN A 237 -0.89 18.52 -16.42
N ASN A 238 -0.02 17.61 -16.87
CA ASN A 238 -0.34 16.18 -16.97
C ASN A 238 -0.09 15.43 -15.66
N CYS A 239 0.53 16.07 -14.67
CA CYS A 239 0.84 15.48 -13.37
C CYS A 239 -0.20 15.85 -12.32
N ALA A 240 -0.18 15.12 -11.19
CA ALA A 240 -0.93 15.51 -10.00
C ALA A 240 -0.52 16.91 -9.51
N VAL A 241 -1.37 17.55 -8.70
CA VAL A 241 -1.19 18.96 -8.28
C VAL A 241 0.12 19.21 -7.53
N ASP A 242 0.65 18.18 -6.88
CA ASP A 242 1.88 18.10 -6.07
C ASP A 242 3.05 17.40 -6.79
N ALA A 243 2.95 17.28 -8.11
CA ALA A 243 3.97 16.68 -8.96
C ALA A 243 4.34 17.59 -10.14
N PHE A 244 5.50 17.30 -10.75
CA PHE A 244 6.00 18.00 -11.92
C PHE A 244 6.47 17.04 -13.00
N CYS A 245 6.53 17.53 -14.23
CA CYS A 245 6.99 16.76 -15.35
C CYS A 245 8.50 16.94 -15.55
N ALA A 246 9.24 15.83 -15.53
CA ALA A 246 10.64 15.76 -15.92
C ALA A 246 10.89 14.47 -16.69
N ASP A 247 11.69 14.54 -17.76
CA ASP A 247 12.04 13.37 -18.58
C ASP A 247 10.83 12.55 -19.08
N GLY A 248 9.71 13.23 -19.33
CA GLY A 248 8.47 12.61 -19.77
C GLY A 248 7.70 11.84 -18.70
N LEU A 249 8.06 11.99 -17.42
CA LEU A 249 7.49 11.30 -16.26
C LEU A 249 7.15 12.29 -15.13
N CYS A 250 6.14 11.96 -14.33
CA CYS A 250 5.74 12.78 -13.20
C CYS A 250 6.52 12.43 -11.93
N TYR A 251 7.20 13.42 -11.34
CA TYR A 251 7.94 13.30 -10.09
C TYR A 251 7.25 14.11 -8.99
N PRO A 252 7.19 13.61 -7.74
CA PRO A 252 6.70 14.41 -6.62
C PRO A 252 7.58 15.66 -6.46
N TYR A 253 7.05 16.79 -6.00
CA TYR A 253 7.88 17.99 -5.80
C TYR A 253 9.06 17.77 -4.84
N ALA A 254 8.91 16.86 -3.88
CA ALA A 254 9.98 16.43 -2.97
C ALA A 254 11.09 15.59 -3.65
N GLY A 255 10.89 15.21 -4.93
CA GLY A 255 11.73 14.29 -5.70
C GLY A 255 11.49 12.81 -5.39
N VAL A 256 11.01 12.49 -4.18
CA VAL A 256 10.81 11.13 -3.68
C VAL A 256 9.40 10.95 -3.12
N SER A 257 8.91 9.71 -3.07
CA SER A 257 7.58 9.40 -2.48
C SER A 257 7.64 9.14 -0.96
N VAL A 258 8.80 8.75 -0.44
CA VAL A 258 9.06 8.55 0.98
C VAL A 258 10.44 9.12 1.31
N GLY A 259 10.51 10.01 2.29
CA GLY A 259 11.74 10.69 2.69
C GLY A 259 12.50 9.94 3.79
N ASP A 260 13.32 10.68 4.52
CA ASP A 260 14.10 10.17 5.66
C ASP A 260 13.34 10.25 7.00
N GLY A 261 12.07 10.68 6.97
CA GLY A 261 11.20 10.86 8.13
C GLY A 261 11.41 12.14 8.94
N ASN A 262 12.34 13.02 8.55
CA ASN A 262 12.53 14.33 9.18
C ASN A 262 11.39 15.31 8.88
N LEU A 263 11.40 16.46 9.54
CA LEU A 263 10.45 17.55 9.26
C LEU A 263 10.45 17.87 7.75
N CYS A 264 9.27 17.88 7.13
CA CYS A 264 9.05 18.05 5.70
C CYS A 264 9.43 16.89 4.78
N SER A 265 9.81 15.73 5.31
CA SER A 265 10.03 14.55 4.47
C SER A 265 8.71 14.00 3.94
N PRO A 266 8.59 13.65 2.65
CA PRO A 266 7.38 13.06 2.12
C PRO A 266 7.11 11.70 2.79
N CYS A 267 5.85 11.34 2.93
CA CYS A 267 5.44 10.16 3.68
C CYS A 267 4.12 9.57 3.15
N ARG A 268 3.87 8.30 3.44
CA ARG A 268 2.61 7.60 3.15
C ARG A 268 1.83 7.28 4.41
N SER A 269 2.52 7.11 5.53
CA SER A 269 1.94 6.87 6.85
C SER A 269 2.86 7.37 7.94
N ASP A 270 2.39 7.37 9.19
CA ASP A 270 3.20 7.78 10.34
C ASP A 270 4.46 6.92 10.53
N LEU A 271 4.50 5.69 10.00
CA LEU A 271 5.70 4.84 10.01
C LEU A 271 6.84 5.39 9.18
N ASP A 272 6.55 6.26 8.21
CA ASP A 272 7.57 6.89 7.38
C ASP A 272 8.18 8.12 8.07
N CYS A 273 7.61 8.54 9.20
CA CYS A 273 8.09 9.69 9.97
C CYS A 273 8.97 9.24 11.14
N ALA A 274 9.82 10.16 11.63
CA ALA A 274 10.80 9.88 12.65
C ALA A 274 10.22 9.06 13.83
N ALA A 275 10.91 7.97 14.15
CA ALA A 275 10.41 6.92 15.02
C ALA A 275 9.88 7.46 16.36
N GLY A 276 8.59 7.23 16.59
CA GLY A 276 7.92 7.39 17.87
C GLY A 276 7.28 8.74 18.14
N LYS A 277 7.28 9.71 17.20
CA LYS A 277 6.81 11.07 17.51
C LYS A 277 6.23 11.88 16.34
N GLY A 278 6.73 11.76 15.11
CA GLY A 278 6.20 12.51 13.95
C GLY A 278 4.85 11.97 13.46
N VAL A 279 4.05 12.82 12.81
CA VAL A 279 2.88 12.38 12.06
C VAL A 279 3.07 12.63 10.57
N CYS A 280 2.55 11.73 9.74
CA CYS A 280 2.44 11.94 8.31
C CYS A 280 1.16 12.73 8.03
N GLY A 281 1.29 14.05 8.06
CA GLY A 281 0.21 15.01 7.90
C GLY A 281 -0.10 15.29 6.44
N ALA A 282 -1.32 15.77 6.20
CA ALA A 282 -1.80 16.30 4.94
C ALA A 282 -2.52 17.64 5.19
N ASN A 283 -2.91 18.30 4.11
CA ASN A 283 -3.70 19.52 4.19
C ASN A 283 -4.73 19.49 3.07
N THR A 284 -5.97 19.88 3.35
CA THR A 284 -7.09 19.91 2.39
C THR A 284 -6.79 20.63 1.06
N TYR A 285 -5.82 21.54 1.02
CA TYR A 285 -5.45 22.28 -0.20
C TYR A 285 -4.40 21.58 -1.09
N THR A 286 -3.82 20.47 -0.65
CA THR A 286 -2.78 19.74 -1.37
C THR A 286 -2.92 18.23 -1.16
N THR A 287 -2.55 17.43 -2.16
CA THR A 287 -2.42 15.98 -1.99
C THR A 287 -1.07 15.58 -1.37
N GLU A 288 -0.17 16.56 -1.20
CA GLU A 288 1.13 16.37 -0.57
C GLU A 288 0.96 15.91 0.88
N ARG A 289 1.72 14.88 1.23
CA ARG A 289 1.86 14.43 2.61
C ARG A 289 3.29 14.63 3.06
N PHE A 290 3.46 15.09 4.29
CA PHE A 290 4.77 15.42 4.84
C PHE A 290 4.86 15.05 6.33
N CYS A 291 6.05 14.68 6.75
CA CYS A 291 6.33 14.38 8.14
C CYS A 291 6.42 15.66 8.97
N THR A 292 5.71 15.65 10.09
CA THR A 292 5.86 16.61 11.17
C THR A 292 6.83 16.07 12.22
N VAL A 293 7.23 16.93 13.15
CA VAL A 293 8.03 16.54 14.32
C VAL A 293 7.41 17.19 15.56
N PRO A 294 7.23 16.49 16.69
CA PRO A 294 6.71 17.13 17.89
C PRO A 294 7.64 18.23 18.37
N SER A 295 7.04 19.34 18.76
CA SER A 295 7.75 20.40 19.45
C SER A 295 8.23 19.92 20.81
N ALA A 296 9.45 20.31 21.19
CA ALA A 296 9.99 20.02 22.51
C ALA A 296 9.28 20.81 23.63
N SER A 297 8.44 21.79 23.29
CA SER A 297 7.70 22.62 24.24
C SER A 297 6.25 22.88 23.78
N ALA A 298 5.53 23.77 24.49
CA ALA A 298 4.21 24.26 24.09
C ALA A 298 4.25 25.16 22.83
N CYS A 299 4.84 24.66 21.74
CA CYS A 299 4.92 25.28 20.43
C CYS A 299 5.59 26.66 20.40
N LYS A 300 6.83 26.77 20.88
CA LYS A 300 7.68 27.91 20.51
C LYS A 300 8.36 27.62 19.17
N SER A 301 8.30 28.57 18.23
CA SER A 301 8.86 28.41 16.87
C SER A 301 10.35 28.07 16.85
N GLN A 302 11.11 28.55 17.84
CA GLN A 302 12.53 28.25 18.03
C GLN A 302 12.84 26.80 18.41
N ASP A 303 11.84 26.05 18.91
CA ASP A 303 12.00 24.65 19.33
C ASP A 303 11.71 23.67 18.19
N CYS A 304 11.40 24.20 17.01
CA CYS A 304 11.21 23.40 15.80
C CYS A 304 12.52 23.26 15.02
N PRO A 305 12.80 22.07 14.47
CA PRO A 305 13.90 21.91 13.53
C PRO A 305 13.81 22.93 12.40
N LYS A 306 14.97 23.34 11.89
CA LYS A 306 15.01 24.17 10.69
C LYS A 306 14.36 23.39 9.54
N VAL A 307 13.41 24.00 8.86
CA VAL A 307 12.82 23.42 7.66
C VAL A 307 13.88 23.30 6.54
N PRO A 308 13.76 22.32 5.63
CA PRO A 308 14.65 22.20 4.49
C PRO A 308 14.74 23.49 3.67
N GLU A 309 15.88 23.66 3.00
CA GLU A 309 16.02 24.74 2.01
C GLU A 309 14.90 24.62 0.97
N GLY A 310 14.30 25.76 0.61
CA GLY A 310 13.17 25.78 -0.32
C GLY A 310 11.80 25.89 0.36
N VAL A 311 11.64 25.50 1.62
CA VAL A 311 10.37 25.65 2.34
C VAL A 311 10.19 27.11 2.78
N THR A 312 8.97 27.65 2.68
CA THR A 312 8.73 29.10 2.91
C THR A 312 8.95 29.51 4.35
N GLY A 313 8.73 28.59 5.29
CA GLY A 313 9.04 28.77 6.70
C GLY A 313 8.67 27.53 7.52
N GLY A 314 9.09 27.51 8.78
CA GLY A 314 8.64 26.54 9.77
C GLY A 314 7.62 27.16 10.72
N GLY A 315 6.71 26.35 11.22
CA GLY A 315 5.73 26.72 12.23
C GLY A 315 5.53 25.63 13.26
N CYS A 316 4.71 25.93 14.27
CA CYS A 316 4.22 24.93 15.23
C CYS A 316 2.72 25.05 15.39
N THR A 317 2.01 23.93 15.34
CA THR A 317 0.55 23.87 15.46
C THR A 317 0.12 24.07 16.91
N THR A 318 -0.39 25.25 17.27
CA THR A 318 -0.91 25.50 18.62
C THR A 318 -2.28 24.86 18.87
N LYS A 319 -2.98 24.49 17.79
CA LYS A 319 -4.23 23.75 17.77
C LYS A 319 -4.15 22.70 16.66
N ALA A 320 -4.97 21.66 16.75
CA ALA A 320 -5.10 20.71 15.66
C ALA A 320 -5.59 21.42 14.38
N PHE A 321 -5.06 21.02 13.24
CA PHE A 321 -5.42 21.52 11.92
C PHE A 321 -5.48 20.33 10.96
N ASP A 322 -6.60 20.14 10.28
CA ASP A 322 -6.88 18.95 9.47
C ASP A 322 -6.49 17.65 10.22
N ASP A 323 -5.58 16.86 9.67
CA ASP A 323 -5.09 15.63 10.30
C ASP A 323 -3.85 15.84 11.19
N ILE A 324 -3.39 17.07 11.38
CA ILE A 324 -2.18 17.40 12.14
C ILE A 324 -2.56 17.79 13.59
N PRO A 325 -2.11 17.04 14.62
CA PRO A 325 -2.35 17.39 16.02
C PRO A 325 -1.71 18.72 16.42
N ALA A 326 -2.15 19.29 17.54
CA ALA A 326 -1.42 20.36 18.20
C ALA A 326 -0.04 19.88 18.71
N GLY A 327 0.89 20.80 18.91
CA GLY A 327 2.24 20.48 19.40
C GLY A 327 3.18 19.99 18.31
N GLN A 328 2.85 20.14 17.03
CA GLN A 328 3.64 19.62 15.91
C GLN A 328 4.35 20.76 15.17
N CYS A 329 5.66 20.60 14.99
CA CYS A 329 6.44 21.38 14.06
C CYS A 329 6.10 20.97 12.63
N ILE A 330 5.85 21.97 11.78
CA ILE A 330 5.39 21.80 10.40
C ILE A 330 6.19 22.71 9.47
N GLY A 331 6.29 22.30 8.20
CA GLY A 331 6.60 23.24 7.13
C GLY A 331 5.39 24.11 6.80
N LEU A 332 5.66 25.28 6.24
CA LEU A 332 4.65 26.19 5.73
C LEU A 332 4.91 26.49 4.26
N PHE A 333 3.84 26.52 3.48
CA PHE A 333 3.83 27.06 2.13
C PHE A 333 2.86 28.24 2.02
N LYS A 334 3.07 29.07 1.00
CA LYS A 334 2.19 30.21 0.71
C LYS A 334 1.12 29.83 -0.30
N LEU A 335 -0.14 30.06 0.07
CA LEU A 335 -1.27 30.09 -0.85
C LEU A 335 -1.89 31.50 -0.81
N GLY A 336 -1.65 32.29 -1.86
CA GLY A 336 -1.95 33.72 -1.84
C GLY A 336 -1.18 34.44 -0.73
N THR A 337 -1.90 35.07 0.19
CA THR A 337 -1.33 35.75 1.36
C THR A 337 -1.28 34.89 2.63
N SER A 338 -1.83 33.67 2.59
CA SER A 338 -1.93 32.78 3.75
C SER A 338 -0.76 31.79 3.81
N ASN A 339 -0.27 31.53 5.01
CA ASN A 339 0.66 30.43 5.28
C ASN A 339 -0.14 29.20 5.70
N LEU A 340 0.03 28.09 4.99
CA LEU A 340 -0.67 26.84 5.24
C LEU A 340 0.34 25.71 5.51
N PRO A 341 -0.02 24.69 6.32
CA PRO A 341 0.84 23.53 6.52
C PRO A 341 1.13 22.82 5.19
N GLY A 342 2.41 22.55 4.94
CA GLY A 342 2.91 21.91 3.71
C GLY A 342 4.35 22.32 3.43
N CYS A 343 5.06 21.51 2.65
CA CYS A 343 6.50 21.66 2.49
C CYS A 343 6.90 21.85 1.02
N TRP A 344 6.29 21.10 0.10
CA TRP A 344 6.65 21.04 -1.31
C TRP A 344 5.50 21.56 -2.17
N THR A 345 5.77 22.55 -3.03
CA THR A 345 4.72 23.20 -3.84
C THR A 345 5.17 23.42 -5.27
N ARG A 346 4.23 23.81 -6.16
CA ARG A 346 4.54 24.09 -7.57
C ARG A 346 5.65 25.11 -7.81
N THR A 347 5.83 26.06 -6.88
CA THR A 347 6.91 27.06 -6.92
C THR A 347 8.24 26.54 -6.36
N ARG A 348 8.29 25.31 -5.82
CA ARG A 348 9.43 24.73 -5.11
C ARG A 348 9.59 23.24 -5.45
N ARG A 349 10.50 22.97 -6.38
CA ARG A 349 10.96 21.62 -6.71
C ARG A 349 12.34 21.43 -6.07
N LYS A 350 12.63 20.22 -5.57
CA LYS A 350 14.00 19.84 -5.19
C LYS A 350 14.93 19.90 -6.39
#